data_AF-A0A1R2C2F1-F1
#
_entry.id   AF-A0A1R2C2F1-F1
#
_cell.length_a   1.000
_cell.length_b   1.000
_cell.length_c   1.000
_cell.angle_alpha   90.00
_cell.angle_beta   90.00
_cell.angle_gamma   90.00
#
_symmetry.space_group_name_H-M   'P 1'
#
loop_
_entity.id
_entity.type
_entity.pdbx_description
1 polymer ?
#
loop_
_entity_poly.entity_id
_entity_poly.type
_entity_poly.pdbx_seq_one_letter_code
_entity_poly.pdbx_strand_id
1 'polypeptide(L)'
;MPAEIEKNQIALLSQKSGWLKKQSNGIIKNWSYRYFALDGYKLYYFKLPSDKIPKGVINFNQISIDMIAKPRDSPKQITLKPVNSTESILLKSSLRSELSEWASILYHTILTSRGKQKKLAGLGKKGKFWKHERISNSEFIDQADTGDILLFRSQDISSTITRGLIGSKYDHVAFIIKYVSGKIGILEATTADGVGIVLWSHYLAHDWHTLSERIMYRQLQVERTDEMMMKLEEFVKKVEGKKFKISPVKLLQRSSREMPGEEDSFFCSELVASAYKAMGLINQDIPASAYWPGDFSCDKNLDLIGAMLSREILIDFDLEPNTNSFLSS
;
A
#
# COMPACT_ATOMS: atom_id res chain seq x y z
N MET A 1 32.93 11.08 7.26
CA MET A 1 31.90 10.28 7.95
C MET A 1 31.37 9.26 6.96
N PRO A 2 31.34 7.95 7.28
CA PRO A 2 30.69 6.98 6.41
C PRO A 2 29.21 7.34 6.36
N ALA A 3 28.61 7.36 5.16
CA ALA A 3 27.18 7.53 4.98
C ALA A 3 26.46 6.58 5.94
N GLU A 4 25.74 7.13 6.93
CA GLU A 4 24.79 6.35 7.69
C GLU A 4 23.86 5.73 6.66
N ILE A 5 23.97 4.41 6.48
CA ILE A 5 23.03 3.66 5.65
C ILE A 5 21.67 4.02 6.22
N GLU A 6 20.87 4.78 5.48
CA GLU A 6 19.53 5.18 5.89
C GLU A 6 18.75 3.90 6.20
N LYS A 7 18.71 3.51 7.49
CA LYS A 7 18.21 2.20 7.89
C LYS A 7 16.71 2.22 7.68
N ASN A 8 16.20 1.19 7.00
CA ASN A 8 14.76 0.97 6.92
C ASN A 8 14.17 0.97 8.34
N GLN A 9 13.23 1.87 8.61
CA GLN A 9 12.64 2.05 9.93
C GLN A 9 12.01 0.76 10.49
N ILE A 10 11.44 -0.13 9.65
CA ILE A 10 10.97 -1.45 10.13
C ILE A 10 12.14 -2.23 10.70
N ALA A 11 13.22 -2.37 9.93
CA ALA A 11 14.37 -3.17 10.34
C ALA A 11 15.04 -2.62 11.61
N LEU A 12 14.99 -1.29 11.79
CA LEU A 12 15.54 -0.59 12.94
C LEU A 12 14.68 -0.75 14.20
N LEU A 13 13.35 -0.61 14.07
CA LEU A 13 12.41 -0.59 15.20
C LEU A 13 11.83 -1.96 15.54
N SER A 14 12.06 -2.97 14.70
CA SER A 14 11.57 -4.33 14.89
C SER A 14 12.08 -4.97 16.19
N GLN A 15 11.24 -5.77 16.83
CA GLN A 15 11.60 -6.54 18.04
C GLN A 15 12.69 -7.60 17.79
N LYS A 16 12.83 -8.05 16.54
CA LYS A 16 13.97 -8.86 16.10
C LYS A 16 14.20 -8.64 14.60
N SER A 17 15.45 -8.42 14.20
CA SER A 17 15.84 -8.46 12.80
C SER A 17 17.18 -9.14 12.58
N GLY A 18 17.43 -9.61 11.35
CA GLY A 18 18.64 -10.34 11.01
C GLY A 18 18.54 -11.15 9.72
N TRP A 19 19.68 -11.67 9.28
CA TRP A 19 19.78 -12.47 8.06
C TRP A 19 19.29 -13.90 8.26
N LEU A 20 18.40 -14.37 7.40
CA LEU A 20 18.06 -15.79 7.28
C LEU A 20 18.11 -16.20 5.80
N LYS A 21 18.41 -17.48 5.55
CA LYS A 21 18.21 -18.08 4.24
C LYS A 21 16.73 -18.45 4.09
N LYS A 22 16.09 -17.93 3.04
CA LYS A 22 14.73 -18.30 2.63
C LYS A 22 14.79 -19.15 1.37
N GLN A 23 14.03 -20.23 1.32
CA GLN A 23 13.84 -21.00 0.08
C GLN A 23 12.88 -20.29 -0.89
N SER A 24 13.17 -20.33 -2.18
CA SER A 24 12.27 -19.86 -3.23
C SER A 24 11.02 -20.74 -3.33
N ASN A 25 9.91 -20.12 -3.69
CA ASN A 25 8.63 -20.79 -3.87
C ASN A 25 8.44 -21.31 -5.31
N GLY A 26 9.30 -20.92 -6.26
CA GLY A 26 9.23 -21.37 -7.66
C GLY A 26 9.54 -22.85 -7.89
N ILE A 27 9.48 -23.27 -9.15
CA ILE A 27 9.75 -24.65 -9.60
C ILE A 27 11.17 -25.06 -9.20
N ILE A 28 12.15 -24.20 -9.46
CA ILE A 28 13.53 -24.38 -9.02
C ILE A 28 13.68 -23.83 -7.60
N LYS A 29 13.98 -24.74 -6.66
CA LYS A 29 14.11 -24.44 -5.23
C LYS A 29 15.55 -24.03 -4.91
N ASN A 30 15.74 -22.73 -4.68
CA ASN A 30 17.03 -22.14 -4.31
C ASN A 30 16.94 -21.47 -2.95
N TRP A 31 18.03 -21.53 -2.19
CA TRP A 31 18.16 -20.82 -0.92
C TRP A 31 18.84 -19.47 -1.16
N SER A 32 18.26 -18.40 -0.63
CA SER A 32 18.81 -17.06 -0.76
C SER A 32 18.74 -16.31 0.56
N TYR A 33 19.75 -15.51 0.86
CA TYR A 33 19.74 -14.63 2.03
C TYR A 33 18.69 -13.53 1.86
N ARG A 34 17.90 -13.31 2.90
CA ARG A 34 16.98 -12.19 3.05
C ARG A 34 17.13 -11.63 4.45
N TYR A 35 17.01 -10.31 4.57
CA TYR A 35 17.00 -9.66 5.87
C TYR A 35 15.56 -9.69 6.40
N PHE A 36 15.33 -10.39 7.50
CA PHE A 36 14.03 -10.49 8.13
C PHE A 36 13.92 -9.47 9.25
N ALA A 37 12.71 -8.94 9.45
CA ALA A 37 12.38 -8.05 10.55
C ALA A 37 10.99 -8.40 11.06
N LEU A 38 10.86 -8.66 12.36
CA LEU A 38 9.61 -8.95 13.04
C LEU A 38 9.18 -7.71 13.82
N ASP A 39 8.10 -7.07 13.40
CA ASP A 39 7.58 -5.84 13.97
C ASP A 39 6.12 -6.07 14.40
N GLY A 40 5.92 -6.15 15.73
CA GLY A 40 4.66 -6.58 16.32
C GLY A 40 4.27 -7.99 15.85
N TYR A 41 3.15 -8.06 15.10
CA TYR A 41 2.62 -9.29 14.50
C TYR A 41 2.94 -9.42 13.00
N LYS A 42 3.83 -8.58 12.46
CA LYS A 42 4.20 -8.58 11.03
C LYS A 42 5.63 -9.06 10.85
N LEU A 43 5.81 -10.14 10.08
CA LEU A 43 7.13 -10.62 9.67
C LEU A 43 7.44 -10.14 8.25
N TYR A 44 8.34 -9.18 8.14
CA TYR A 44 8.83 -8.65 6.87
C TYR A 44 10.10 -9.36 6.42
N TYR A 45 10.36 -9.35 5.11
CA TYR A 45 11.67 -9.69 4.58
C TYR A 45 12.07 -8.84 3.38
N PHE A 46 13.36 -8.49 3.32
CA PHE A 46 13.96 -7.57 2.36
C PHE A 46 15.12 -8.25 1.61
N LYS A 47 15.51 -7.70 0.46
CA LYS A 47 16.74 -8.16 -0.21
C LYS A 47 17.96 -7.64 0.54
N LEU A 48 17.93 -6.37 0.95
CA LEU A 48 18.91 -5.70 1.80
C LEU A 48 18.22 -5.01 3.00
N PRO A 49 18.90 -4.87 4.14
CA PRO A 49 18.34 -4.18 5.32
C PRO A 49 18.01 -2.70 5.08
N SER A 50 18.62 -2.06 4.07
CA SER A 50 18.34 -0.68 3.67
C SER A 50 17.17 -0.53 2.69
N ASP A 51 16.64 -1.64 2.14
CA ASP A 51 15.53 -1.56 1.20
C ASP A 51 14.28 -1.00 1.90
N LYS A 52 13.70 0.08 1.36
CA LYS A 52 12.44 0.66 1.88
C LYS A 52 11.22 -0.23 1.60
N ILE A 53 11.25 -0.99 0.51
CA ILE A 53 10.16 -1.85 0.04
C ILE A 53 10.43 -3.33 0.40
N PRO A 54 9.56 -3.98 1.19
CA PRO A 54 9.71 -5.40 1.49
C PRO A 54 9.48 -6.28 0.25
N LYS A 55 10.17 -7.42 0.19
CA LYS A 55 9.89 -8.48 -0.80
C LYS A 55 8.70 -9.35 -0.42
N GLY A 56 8.30 -9.28 0.85
CA GLY A 56 7.02 -9.74 1.35
C GLY A 56 6.85 -9.50 2.85
N VAL A 57 5.62 -9.64 3.30
CA VAL A 57 5.17 -9.45 4.68
C VAL A 57 4.14 -10.53 5.01
N ILE A 58 4.20 -11.04 6.24
CA ILE A 58 3.18 -11.92 6.80
C ILE A 58 2.62 -11.22 8.03
N ASN A 59 1.34 -10.89 8.01
CA ASN A 59 0.65 -10.38 9.19
C ASN A 59 -0.03 -11.55 9.92
N PHE A 60 0.54 -11.98 11.04
CA PHE A 60 0.01 -13.08 11.84
C PHE A 60 -1.38 -12.78 12.42
N ASN A 61 -1.83 -11.52 12.45
CA ASN A 61 -3.19 -11.18 12.87
C ASN A 61 -4.25 -11.45 11.78
N GLN A 62 -3.85 -11.60 10.52
CA GLN A 62 -4.75 -11.79 9.37
C GLN A 62 -4.80 -13.25 8.88
N ILE A 63 -3.88 -14.11 9.34
CA ILE A 63 -3.81 -15.51 8.92
C ILE A 63 -3.26 -16.42 10.02
N SER A 64 -3.89 -17.58 10.19
CA SER A 64 -3.40 -18.66 11.03
C SER A 64 -2.22 -19.35 10.34
N ILE A 65 -1.13 -19.52 11.09
CA ILE A 65 0.08 -20.20 10.62
C ILE A 65 0.43 -21.31 11.60
N ASP A 66 0.76 -22.47 11.05
CA ASP A 66 1.40 -23.55 11.78
C ASP A 66 2.91 -23.48 11.57
N MET A 67 3.65 -23.39 12.68
CA MET A 67 5.10 -23.40 12.67
C MET A 67 5.63 -24.80 12.97
N ILE A 68 6.55 -25.27 12.14
CA ILE A 68 7.30 -26.52 12.38
C ILE A 68 8.78 -26.19 12.51
N ALA A 69 9.35 -26.48 13.68
CA ALA A 69 10.77 -26.35 13.99
C ALA A 69 11.21 -27.57 14.82
N LYS A 70 11.93 -28.51 14.22
CA LYS A 70 12.36 -29.78 14.86
C LYS A 70 13.89 -29.94 14.82
N PRO A 71 14.54 -30.42 15.90
CA PRO A 71 14.03 -30.47 17.29
C PRO A 71 13.69 -29.06 17.80
N ARG A 72 12.79 -28.94 18.79
CA ARG A 72 12.23 -27.64 19.22
C ARG A 72 13.30 -26.64 19.67
N ASP A 73 14.30 -27.13 20.40
CA ASP A 73 15.31 -26.26 21.05
C ASP A 73 16.54 -25.98 20.18
N SER A 74 16.75 -26.78 19.12
CA SER A 74 17.88 -26.63 18.20
C SER A 74 17.50 -26.95 16.75
N PRO A 75 16.47 -26.26 16.19
CA PRO A 75 15.94 -26.58 14.89
C PRO A 75 17.01 -26.40 13.81
N LYS A 76 16.98 -27.29 12.81
CA LYS A 76 17.80 -27.13 11.59
C LYS A 76 17.12 -26.24 10.54
N GLN A 77 15.81 -26.04 10.69
CA GLN A 77 14.96 -25.30 9.78
C GLN A 77 13.67 -24.89 10.51
N ILE A 78 13.15 -23.72 10.18
CA ILE A 78 11.79 -23.30 10.54
C ILE A 78 10.93 -23.38 9.28
N THR A 79 9.74 -23.96 9.38
CA THR A 79 8.74 -23.97 8.30
C THR A 79 7.48 -23.29 8.80
N LEU A 80 7.09 -22.18 8.17
CA LEU A 80 5.82 -21.51 8.39
C LEU A 80 4.83 -22.01 7.34
N LYS A 81 3.73 -22.63 7.79
CA LYS A 81 2.67 -23.16 6.95
C LYS A 81 1.38 -22.38 7.20
N PRO A 82 1.03 -21.42 6.36
CA PRO A 82 -0.27 -20.76 6.42
C PRO A 82 -1.39 -21.76 6.14
N VAL A 83 -2.45 -21.73 6.95
CA VAL A 83 -3.60 -22.61 6.78
C VAL A 83 -4.27 -22.32 5.42
N ASN A 84 -4.70 -23.37 4.72
CA ASN A 84 -5.28 -23.33 3.37
C ASN A 84 -4.36 -22.78 2.26
N SER A 85 -3.05 -22.68 2.52
CA SER A 85 -2.06 -22.34 1.51
C SER A 85 -1.29 -23.60 1.08
N THR A 86 -1.10 -23.77 -0.23
CA THR A 86 -0.17 -24.76 -0.78
C THR A 86 1.29 -24.33 -0.61
N GLU A 87 1.50 -23.04 -0.36
CA GLU A 87 2.79 -22.41 -0.23
C GLU A 87 3.22 -22.38 1.25
N SER A 88 4.50 -22.66 1.49
CA SER A 88 5.12 -22.56 2.82
C SER A 88 6.40 -21.74 2.75
N ILE A 89 6.82 -21.22 3.91
CA ILE A 89 8.03 -20.40 4.02
C ILE A 89 9.04 -21.16 4.87
N LEU A 90 10.13 -21.57 4.21
CA LEU A 90 11.20 -22.34 4.81
C LEU A 90 12.40 -21.42 5.08
N LEU A 91 12.86 -21.43 6.33
CA LEU A 91 13.93 -20.58 6.85
C LEU A 91 15.06 -21.40 7.45
N LYS A 92 16.31 -20.99 7.22
CA LYS A 92 17.52 -21.54 7.84
C LYS A 92 18.47 -20.40 8.24
N SER A 93 19.30 -20.60 9.24
CA SER A 93 20.49 -19.78 9.49
C SER A 93 21.74 -20.66 9.41
N SER A 94 22.90 -20.04 9.16
CA SER A 94 24.21 -20.69 9.34
C SER A 94 24.52 -20.92 10.82
N LEU A 95 23.94 -20.11 11.71
CA LEU A 95 24.09 -20.23 13.16
C LEU A 95 22.84 -20.83 13.79
N ARG A 96 22.99 -21.94 14.52
CA ARG A 96 21.85 -22.63 15.15
C ARG A 96 21.24 -21.82 16.29
N SER A 97 22.05 -21.11 17.07
CA SER A 97 21.60 -20.23 18.16
C SER A 97 20.64 -19.16 17.63
N GLU A 98 21.02 -18.47 16.55
CA GLU A 98 20.15 -17.47 15.90
C GLU A 98 18.83 -18.09 15.44
N LEU A 99 18.86 -19.29 14.83
CA LEU A 99 17.65 -19.95 14.37
C LEU A 99 16.75 -20.38 15.53
N SER A 100 17.32 -20.82 16.66
CA SER A 100 16.58 -21.11 17.89
C SER A 100 15.90 -19.87 18.46
N GLU A 101 16.61 -18.72 18.50
CA GLU A 101 16.01 -17.45 18.94
C GLU A 101 14.85 -17.03 18.02
N TRP A 102 15.04 -17.11 16.71
CA TRP A 102 13.99 -16.85 15.73
C TRP A 102 12.79 -17.79 15.90
N ALA A 103 13.03 -19.09 16.13
CA ALA A 103 11.96 -20.05 16.37
C ALA A 103 11.17 -19.71 17.63
N SER A 104 11.86 -19.35 18.72
CA SER A 104 11.21 -18.97 19.98
C SER A 104 10.29 -17.76 19.81
N ILE A 105 10.81 -16.65 19.26
CA ILE A 105 10.02 -15.43 19.12
C ILE A 105 8.87 -15.59 18.13
N LEU A 106 9.09 -16.28 16.99
CA LEU A 106 8.03 -16.55 16.02
C LEU A 106 6.94 -17.45 16.60
N TYR A 107 7.32 -18.45 17.39
CA TYR A 107 6.36 -19.32 18.07
C TYR A 107 5.45 -18.51 19.00
N HIS A 108 6.03 -17.66 19.84
CA HIS A 108 5.27 -16.79 20.73
C HIS A 108 4.36 -15.83 19.96
N THR A 109 4.89 -15.10 18.97
CA THR A 109 4.10 -14.15 18.18
C THR A 109 2.95 -14.83 17.43
N ILE A 110 3.19 -16.01 16.84
CA ILE A 110 2.14 -16.77 16.15
C ILE A 110 1.08 -17.25 17.15
N LEU A 111 1.49 -17.78 18.30
CA LEU A 111 0.54 -18.27 19.30
C LEU A 111 -0.37 -17.18 19.82
N THR A 112 0.14 -15.97 20.07
CA THR A 112 -0.66 -14.86 20.62
C THR A 112 -1.40 -14.06 19.55
N SER A 113 -1.21 -14.37 18.26
CA SER A 113 -1.82 -13.59 17.18
C SER A 113 -3.31 -13.83 17.04
N ARG A 114 -4.04 -12.80 16.59
CA ARG A 114 -5.46 -12.91 16.24
C ARG A 114 -5.69 -14.02 15.21
N GLY A 115 -4.79 -14.18 14.23
CA GLY A 115 -4.91 -15.18 13.18
C GLY A 115 -4.94 -16.60 13.74
N LYS A 116 -4.08 -16.92 14.72
CA LYS A 116 -4.06 -18.23 15.38
C LYS A 116 -5.26 -18.41 16.31
N GLN A 117 -5.55 -17.40 17.14
CA GLN A 117 -6.65 -17.45 18.11
C GLN A 117 -8.02 -17.60 17.44
N LYS A 118 -8.27 -16.89 16.34
CA LYS A 118 -9.52 -16.96 15.57
C LYS A 118 -9.47 -17.96 14.41
N LYS A 119 -8.39 -18.73 14.27
CA LYS A 119 -8.18 -19.73 13.20
C LYS A 119 -8.45 -19.17 11.78
N LEU A 120 -8.00 -17.95 11.51
CA LEU A 120 -8.25 -17.27 10.23
C LEU A 120 -7.53 -18.00 9.08
N ALA A 121 -8.27 -18.38 8.04
CA ALA A 121 -7.71 -19.18 6.94
C ALA A 121 -8.09 -18.66 5.54
N GLY A 122 -8.89 -17.59 5.44
CA GLY A 122 -9.33 -17.03 4.15
C GLY A 122 -8.16 -16.57 3.30
N LEU A 123 -7.21 -15.84 3.89
CA LEU A 123 -6.06 -15.29 3.18
C LEU A 123 -5.13 -16.36 2.59
N GLY A 124 -5.06 -17.55 3.19
CA GLY A 124 -4.21 -18.64 2.71
C GLY A 124 -4.65 -19.20 1.36
N LYS A 125 -5.95 -19.06 1.02
CA LYS A 125 -6.49 -19.42 -0.30
C LYS A 125 -6.00 -18.48 -1.41
N LYS A 126 -5.55 -17.26 -1.06
CA LYS A 126 -5.05 -16.28 -2.02
C LYS A 126 -3.59 -16.57 -2.37
N GLY A 127 -3.33 -16.81 -3.65
CA GLY A 127 -1.97 -16.97 -4.15
C GLY A 127 -1.09 -15.75 -3.85
N LYS A 128 0.15 -15.98 -3.41
CA LYS A 128 1.14 -14.91 -3.13
C LYS A 128 0.64 -13.85 -2.14
N PHE A 129 -0.24 -14.20 -1.19
CA PHE A 129 -0.85 -13.24 -0.27
C PHE A 129 0.16 -12.35 0.47
N TRP A 130 1.36 -12.89 0.75
CA TRP A 130 2.46 -12.22 1.45
C TRP A 130 3.18 -11.16 0.62
N LYS A 131 2.83 -10.96 -0.65
CA LYS A 131 3.55 -10.03 -1.54
C LYS A 131 3.27 -8.57 -1.25
N HIS A 132 2.09 -8.29 -0.73
CA HIS A 132 1.64 -6.96 -0.37
C HIS A 132 1.23 -6.97 1.08
N GLU A 133 1.53 -5.89 1.78
CA GLU A 133 0.86 -5.61 3.05
C GLU A 133 -0.63 -5.39 2.79
N ARG A 134 -1.48 -5.75 3.75
CA ARG A 134 -2.94 -5.69 3.58
C ARG A 134 -3.60 -5.01 4.77
N ILE A 135 -4.69 -4.33 4.45
CA ILE A 135 -5.61 -3.71 5.40
C ILE A 135 -7.03 -4.13 5.01
N SER A 136 -7.91 -4.37 5.99
CA SER A 136 -9.33 -4.55 5.67
C SER A 136 -9.94 -3.23 5.19
N ASN A 137 -11.12 -3.29 4.58
CA ASN A 137 -11.84 -2.08 4.19
C ASN A 137 -12.27 -1.26 5.42
N SER A 138 -12.69 -1.91 6.50
CA SER A 138 -12.99 -1.29 7.80
C SER A 138 -11.78 -0.58 8.39
N GLU A 139 -10.63 -1.26 8.47
CA GLU A 139 -9.38 -0.66 8.94
C GLU A 139 -8.94 0.51 8.05
N PHE A 140 -9.16 0.43 6.73
CA PHE A 140 -8.90 1.54 5.80
C PHE A 140 -9.78 2.75 6.13
N ILE A 141 -11.10 2.57 6.27
CA ILE A 141 -12.03 3.67 6.58
C ILE A 141 -11.63 4.35 7.91
N ASP A 142 -11.25 3.56 8.91
CA ASP A 142 -10.84 4.08 10.22
C ASP A 142 -9.56 4.92 10.13
N GLN A 143 -8.60 4.47 9.32
CA GLN A 143 -7.26 5.07 9.22
C GLN A 143 -7.12 6.15 8.15
N ALA A 144 -8.00 6.18 7.15
CA ALA A 144 -7.96 7.15 6.06
C ALA A 144 -8.13 8.58 6.57
N ASP A 145 -7.34 9.48 6.02
CA ASP A 145 -7.39 10.91 6.32
C ASP A 145 -7.19 11.78 5.05
N THR A 146 -7.58 13.04 5.12
CA THR A 146 -7.53 13.96 3.98
C THR A 146 -6.09 14.10 3.46
N GLY A 147 -5.87 14.00 2.16
CA GLY A 147 -4.52 14.05 1.57
C GLY A 147 -3.86 12.70 1.35
N ASP A 148 -4.42 11.63 1.92
CA ASP A 148 -4.03 10.27 1.54
C ASP A 148 -4.41 9.98 0.09
N ILE A 149 -3.84 8.93 -0.49
CA ILE A 149 -4.12 8.56 -1.88
C ILE A 149 -4.43 7.08 -2.05
N LEU A 150 -5.19 6.80 -3.11
CA LEU A 150 -5.41 5.47 -3.64
C LEU A 150 -4.73 5.33 -5.00
N LEU A 151 -4.01 4.25 -5.22
CA LEU A 151 -3.44 3.86 -6.51
C LEU A 151 -4.18 2.63 -7.03
N PHE A 152 -4.69 2.71 -8.24
CA PHE A 152 -5.48 1.65 -8.83
C PHE A 152 -4.72 0.96 -9.95
N ARG A 153 -5.00 -0.33 -10.07
CA ARG A 153 -4.60 -1.15 -11.20
C ARG A 153 -5.84 -1.83 -11.76
N SER A 154 -6.37 -1.31 -12.86
CA SER A 154 -7.57 -1.85 -13.52
C SER A 154 -7.31 -3.16 -14.26
N GLN A 155 -8.37 -3.95 -14.47
CA GLN A 155 -8.31 -5.24 -15.16
C GLN A 155 -8.27 -5.11 -16.70
N ASP A 156 -8.62 -3.95 -17.26
CA ASP A 156 -8.86 -3.81 -18.71
C ASP A 156 -7.60 -3.81 -19.59
N ILE A 157 -7.77 -4.28 -20.84
CA ILE A 157 -6.71 -4.36 -21.86
C ILE A 157 -6.20 -2.95 -22.24
N SER A 158 -7.08 -1.94 -22.31
CA SER A 158 -6.67 -0.54 -22.59
C SER A 158 -5.75 0.01 -21.51
N SER A 159 -6.03 -0.28 -20.22
CA SER A 159 -5.16 0.06 -19.09
C SER A 159 -3.80 -0.63 -19.16
N THR A 160 -3.72 -1.82 -19.77
CA THR A 160 -2.46 -2.54 -19.99
C THR A 160 -1.59 -1.82 -21.02
N ILE A 161 -2.20 -1.22 -22.05
CA ILE A 161 -1.50 -0.43 -23.05
C ILE A 161 -0.98 0.88 -22.43
N THR A 162 -1.78 1.60 -21.64
CA THR A 162 -1.33 2.81 -20.93
C THR A 162 -0.19 2.50 -19.95
N ARG A 163 -0.28 1.40 -19.18
CA ARG A 163 0.81 0.95 -18.29
C ARG A 163 2.10 0.59 -19.05
N GLY A 164 1.96 -0.04 -20.23
CA GLY A 164 3.09 -0.38 -21.10
C GLY A 164 3.78 0.86 -21.69
N LEU A 165 3.01 1.90 -22.03
CA LEU A 165 3.53 3.16 -22.58
C LEU A 165 4.13 4.07 -21.49
N ILE A 166 3.52 4.11 -20.31
CA ILE A 166 3.92 5.00 -19.19
C ILE A 166 4.97 4.33 -18.28
N GLY A 167 5.20 3.02 -18.42
CA GLY A 167 6.12 2.28 -17.56
C GLY A 167 5.66 2.22 -16.10
N SER A 168 4.35 2.34 -15.85
CA SER A 168 3.75 2.39 -14.50
C SER A 168 3.00 1.09 -14.17
N LYS A 169 3.06 0.67 -12.90
CA LYS A 169 2.25 -0.45 -12.36
C LYS A 169 0.77 -0.08 -12.21
N TYR A 170 0.51 1.21 -12.02
CA TYR A 170 -0.80 1.81 -11.74
C TYR A 170 -1.25 2.66 -12.92
N ASP A 171 -2.55 2.65 -13.19
CA ASP A 171 -3.19 3.37 -14.30
C ASP A 171 -4.07 4.53 -13.82
N HIS A 172 -4.44 4.54 -12.54
CA HIS A 172 -5.23 5.62 -11.94
C HIS A 172 -4.75 5.92 -10.52
N VAL A 173 -4.95 7.16 -10.09
CA VAL A 173 -4.68 7.65 -8.75
C VAL A 173 -5.81 8.57 -8.33
N ALA A 174 -6.21 8.49 -7.06
CA ALA A 174 -7.25 9.34 -6.50
C ALA A 174 -6.85 9.88 -5.13
N PHE A 175 -7.43 11.01 -4.77
CA PHE A 175 -7.13 11.75 -3.55
C PHE A 175 -8.25 11.54 -2.52
N ILE A 176 -7.88 11.29 -1.27
CA ILE A 176 -8.83 11.07 -0.18
C ILE A 176 -9.22 12.40 0.47
N ILE A 177 -10.52 12.57 0.70
CA ILE A 177 -11.10 13.62 1.54
C ILE A 177 -11.87 12.93 2.67
N LYS A 178 -11.51 13.22 3.93
CA LYS A 178 -12.25 12.79 5.12
C LYS A 178 -13.18 13.90 5.58
N TYR A 179 -14.48 13.61 5.60
CA TYR A 179 -15.47 14.55 6.14
C TYR A 179 -15.49 14.51 7.66
N VAL A 180 -15.95 15.59 8.31
CA VAL A 180 -16.15 15.67 9.78
C VAL A 180 -17.06 14.54 10.28
N SER A 181 -17.98 14.06 9.45
CA SER A 181 -18.83 12.90 9.75
C SER A 181 -18.09 11.55 9.82
N GLY A 182 -16.79 11.51 9.50
CA GLY A 182 -15.99 10.29 9.35
C GLY A 182 -16.14 9.60 7.99
N LYS A 183 -17.05 10.07 7.12
CA LYS A 183 -17.20 9.53 5.76
C LYS A 183 -15.96 9.82 4.92
N ILE A 184 -15.60 8.87 4.06
CA ILE A 184 -14.49 8.98 3.12
C ILE A 184 -15.04 9.32 1.73
N GLY A 185 -14.52 10.40 1.15
CA GLY A 185 -14.71 10.78 -0.25
C GLY A 185 -13.45 10.52 -1.07
N ILE A 186 -13.63 10.10 -2.31
CA ILE A 186 -12.59 10.00 -3.32
C ILE A 186 -12.78 11.17 -4.28
N LEU A 187 -11.85 12.10 -4.26
CA LEU A 187 -11.73 13.12 -5.30
C LEU A 187 -10.98 12.50 -6.48
N GLU A 188 -11.68 12.39 -7.60
CA GLU A 188 -11.13 11.83 -8.82
C GLU A 188 -11.61 12.55 -10.08
N ALA A 189 -10.87 12.36 -11.16
CA ALA A 189 -11.26 12.79 -12.50
C ALA A 189 -11.55 11.54 -13.34
N THR A 190 -12.81 11.34 -13.76
CA THR A 190 -13.22 10.20 -14.60
C THR A 190 -13.68 10.66 -15.97
N THR A 191 -13.58 9.77 -16.96
CA THR A 191 -14.01 10.04 -18.35
C THR A 191 -15.51 10.29 -18.47
N ALA A 192 -16.32 9.70 -17.58
CA ALA A 192 -17.78 9.82 -17.60
C ALA A 192 -18.27 11.14 -17.01
N ASP A 193 -17.73 11.52 -15.84
CA ASP A 193 -18.33 12.56 -15.00
C ASP A 193 -17.44 13.81 -14.83
N GLY A 194 -16.20 13.77 -15.32
CA GLY A 194 -15.23 14.82 -15.07
C GLY A 194 -14.66 14.73 -13.65
N VAL A 195 -14.35 15.89 -13.05
CA VAL A 195 -13.85 15.98 -11.68
C VAL A 195 -15.01 16.02 -10.70
N GLY A 196 -15.02 15.08 -9.75
CA GLY A 196 -16.03 15.02 -8.71
C GLY A 196 -15.54 14.26 -7.48
N ILE A 197 -16.35 14.31 -6.42
CA ILE A 197 -16.13 13.54 -5.21
C ILE A 197 -17.16 12.41 -5.14
N VAL A 198 -16.67 11.17 -5.10
CA VAL A 198 -17.50 9.98 -4.88
C VAL A 198 -17.31 9.50 -3.45
N LEU A 199 -18.40 9.34 -2.70
CA LEU A 199 -18.31 8.73 -1.38
C LEU A 199 -17.86 7.26 -1.51
N TRP A 200 -16.90 6.84 -0.69
CA TRP A 200 -16.41 5.47 -0.66
C TRP A 200 -17.53 4.45 -0.45
N SER A 201 -18.52 4.78 0.40
CA SER A 201 -19.70 3.93 0.59
C SER A 201 -20.52 3.77 -0.70
N HIS A 202 -20.63 4.81 -1.51
CA HIS A 202 -21.31 4.75 -2.81
C HIS A 202 -20.49 3.95 -3.82
N TYR A 203 -19.17 4.15 -3.84
CA TYR A 203 -18.22 3.38 -4.66
C TYR A 203 -18.33 1.86 -4.39
N LEU A 204 -18.44 1.48 -3.11
CA LEU A 204 -18.66 0.09 -2.72
C LEU A 204 -20.06 -0.42 -3.09
N ALA A 205 -21.10 0.38 -2.88
CA ALA A 205 -22.48 -0.01 -3.19
C ALA A 205 -22.72 -0.31 -4.69
N HIS A 206 -21.87 0.21 -5.57
CA HIS A 206 -21.91 -0.04 -7.02
C HIS A 206 -20.89 -1.09 -7.48
N ASP A 207 -20.23 -1.79 -6.54
CA ASP A 207 -19.22 -2.81 -6.82
C ASP A 207 -18.04 -2.34 -7.69
N TRP A 208 -17.78 -1.03 -7.78
CA TRP A 208 -16.71 -0.48 -8.63
C TRP A 208 -15.32 -0.95 -8.20
N HIS A 209 -15.15 -1.33 -6.93
CA HIS A 209 -13.93 -1.96 -6.43
C HIS A 209 -13.56 -3.26 -7.17
N THR A 210 -14.53 -3.98 -7.73
CA THR A 210 -14.32 -5.23 -8.48
C THR A 210 -13.70 -5.02 -9.86
N LEU A 211 -13.78 -3.80 -10.41
CA LEU A 211 -13.19 -3.42 -11.70
C LEU A 211 -11.66 -3.28 -11.63
N SER A 212 -11.12 -3.20 -10.40
CA SER A 212 -9.69 -3.11 -10.13
C SER A 212 -9.11 -4.48 -9.82
N GLU A 213 -7.96 -4.83 -10.41
CA GLU A 213 -7.15 -5.95 -9.94
C GLU A 213 -6.65 -5.68 -8.51
N ARG A 214 -6.25 -4.42 -8.24
CA ARG A 214 -5.72 -3.98 -6.94
C ARG A 214 -6.02 -2.50 -6.70
N ILE A 215 -6.26 -2.17 -5.43
CA ILE A 215 -6.35 -0.80 -4.92
C ILE A 215 -5.33 -0.68 -3.77
N MET A 216 -4.28 0.10 -3.98
CA MET A 216 -3.26 0.35 -2.96
C MET A 216 -3.54 1.68 -2.28
N TYR A 217 -3.52 1.66 -0.96
CA TYR A 217 -3.65 2.82 -0.11
C TYR A 217 -2.26 3.31 0.33
N ARG A 218 -2.05 4.63 0.29
CA ARG A 218 -0.87 5.30 0.84
C ARG A 218 -1.30 6.49 1.68
N GLN A 219 -0.82 6.53 2.92
CA GLN A 219 -1.08 7.62 3.85
C GLN A 219 -0.12 8.77 3.63
N LEU A 220 -0.62 9.99 3.64
CA LEU A 220 0.19 11.19 3.73
C LEU A 220 0.55 11.45 5.19
N GLN A 221 1.84 11.35 5.49
CA GLN A 221 2.43 11.67 6.78
C GLN A 221 2.87 13.12 6.75
N VAL A 222 2.03 13.99 7.31
CA VAL A 222 2.26 15.43 7.41
C VAL A 222 1.48 15.99 8.60
N GLU A 223 1.96 17.09 9.16
CA GLU A 223 1.12 17.93 10.01
C GLU A 223 0.15 18.73 9.13
N ARG A 224 -1.14 18.42 9.23
CA ARG A 224 -2.20 19.10 8.48
C ARG A 224 -2.51 20.44 9.16
N THR A 225 -2.04 21.54 8.59
CA THR A 225 -2.30 22.88 9.13
C THR A 225 -3.62 23.44 8.61
N ASP A 226 -4.22 24.40 9.35
CA ASP A 226 -5.44 25.08 8.93
C ASP A 226 -5.28 25.76 7.56
N GLU A 227 -4.14 26.41 7.32
CA GLU A 227 -3.82 27.03 6.04
C GLU A 227 -3.82 26.01 4.89
N MET A 228 -3.23 24.83 5.11
CA MET A 228 -3.20 23.76 4.12
C MET A 228 -4.61 23.26 3.80
N MET A 229 -5.45 23.09 4.83
CA MET A 229 -6.84 22.65 4.67
C MET A 229 -7.70 23.71 3.98
N MET A 230 -7.52 25.00 4.31
CA MET A 230 -8.21 26.10 3.64
C MET A 230 -7.85 26.17 2.15
N LYS A 231 -6.56 26.08 1.81
CA LYS A 231 -6.09 26.07 0.41
C LYS A 231 -6.62 24.85 -0.35
N LEU A 232 -6.65 23.68 0.30
CA LEU A 232 -7.24 22.48 -0.29
C LEU A 232 -8.74 22.65 -0.54
N GLU A 233 -9.49 23.22 0.40
CA GLU A 233 -10.92 23.48 0.21
C GLU A 233 -11.18 24.45 -0.95
N GLU A 234 -10.39 25.52 -1.05
CA GLU A 234 -10.47 26.46 -2.17
C GLU A 234 -10.16 25.78 -3.50
N PHE A 235 -9.14 24.92 -3.52
CA PHE A 235 -8.81 24.10 -4.69
C PHE A 235 -9.96 23.19 -5.08
N VAL A 236 -10.55 22.44 -4.14
CA VAL A 236 -11.67 21.51 -4.39
C VAL A 236 -12.85 22.26 -5.02
N LYS A 237 -13.22 23.43 -4.46
CA LYS A 237 -14.29 24.29 -5.01
C LYS A 237 -14.03 24.74 -6.45
N LYS A 238 -12.76 24.99 -6.81
CA LYS A 238 -12.38 25.40 -8.17
C LYS A 238 -12.45 24.27 -9.19
N VAL A 239 -12.18 23.03 -8.76
CA VAL A 239 -12.07 21.88 -9.68
C VAL A 239 -13.35 21.09 -9.84
N GLU A 240 -14.27 21.14 -8.88
CA GLU A 240 -15.55 20.43 -8.94
C GLU A 240 -16.33 20.76 -10.24
N GLY A 241 -16.75 19.72 -10.98
CA GLY A 241 -17.49 19.86 -12.23
C GLY A 241 -16.64 20.16 -13.47
N LYS A 242 -15.31 20.32 -13.35
CA LYS A 242 -14.41 20.46 -14.52
C LYS A 242 -14.35 19.16 -15.32
N LYS A 243 -14.20 19.27 -16.65
CA LYS A 243 -14.20 18.11 -17.55
C LYS A 243 -12.89 17.31 -17.46
N PHE A 244 -12.99 15.98 -17.55
CA PHE A 244 -11.83 15.11 -17.75
C PHE A 244 -11.38 15.15 -19.22
N LYS A 245 -10.09 15.36 -19.47
CA LYS A 245 -9.49 15.19 -20.81
C LYS A 245 -8.05 14.70 -20.71
N ILE A 246 -7.75 13.60 -21.39
CA ILE A 246 -6.39 13.21 -21.73
C ILE A 246 -6.02 13.96 -23.02
N SER A 247 -5.16 14.98 -22.93
CA SER A 247 -4.65 15.70 -24.11
C SER A 247 -3.14 15.50 -24.26
N PRO A 248 -2.67 14.76 -25.29
CA PRO A 248 -1.26 14.66 -25.65
C PRO A 248 -0.60 16.02 -25.99
N VAL A 249 -1.39 17.05 -26.29
CA VAL A 249 -0.89 18.41 -26.56
C VAL A 249 -0.56 19.16 -25.27
N LYS A 250 -1.30 18.91 -24.17
CA LYS A 250 -0.95 19.42 -22.83
C LYS A 250 0.39 18.86 -22.33
N LEU A 251 0.74 17.64 -22.73
CA LEU A 251 2.04 17.02 -22.44
C LEU A 251 3.23 17.74 -23.11
N LEU A 252 2.99 18.49 -24.19
CA LEU A 252 3.98 19.31 -24.89
C LEU A 252 3.97 20.78 -24.41
N GLN A 253 2.86 21.25 -23.85
CA GLN A 253 2.71 22.58 -23.28
C GLN A 253 3.31 22.64 -21.87
N ARG A 254 4.60 23.00 -21.80
CA ARG A 254 5.33 23.32 -20.56
C ARG A 254 4.96 24.72 -20.02
N SER A 255 3.67 25.01 -19.81
CA SER A 255 3.28 26.22 -19.10
C SER A 255 3.37 25.97 -17.60
N SER A 256 4.45 26.43 -16.96
CA SER A 256 4.64 26.37 -15.50
C SER A 256 3.87 27.45 -14.73
N ARG A 257 2.92 28.15 -15.38
CA ARG A 257 2.27 29.35 -14.84
C ARG A 257 0.85 29.15 -14.31
N GLU A 258 0.24 27.97 -14.49
CA GLU A 258 -1.12 27.72 -14.01
C GLU A 258 -1.10 27.53 -12.50
N MET A 259 -1.92 28.31 -11.78
CA MET A 259 -2.12 28.11 -10.35
C MET A 259 -2.97 26.85 -10.12
N PRO A 260 -2.80 26.16 -8.98
CA PRO A 260 -3.57 24.96 -8.68
C PRO A 260 -5.08 25.21 -8.80
N GLY A 261 -5.75 24.40 -9.62
CA GLY A 261 -7.19 24.48 -9.83
C GLY A 261 -7.61 25.43 -10.95
N GLU A 262 -6.69 26.15 -11.62
CA GLU A 262 -7.01 26.99 -12.79
C GLU A 262 -6.99 26.21 -14.11
N GLU A 263 -6.57 24.94 -14.10
CA GLU A 263 -6.45 24.12 -15.30
C GLU A 263 -7.81 23.86 -15.98
N ASP A 264 -7.89 23.98 -17.31
CA ASP A 264 -9.14 23.79 -18.08
C ASP A 264 -9.70 22.36 -18.06
N SER A 265 -8.86 21.37 -17.72
CA SER A 265 -9.20 19.96 -17.67
C SER A 265 -8.15 19.20 -16.87
N PHE A 266 -8.55 18.11 -16.21
CA PHE A 266 -7.64 17.24 -15.46
C PHE A 266 -7.62 15.82 -16.03
N PHE A 267 -6.46 15.17 -15.94
CA PHE A 267 -6.39 13.71 -15.79
C PHE A 267 -6.08 13.35 -14.34
N CYS A 268 -6.24 12.07 -13.98
CA CYS A 268 -6.28 11.63 -12.59
C CYS A 268 -5.06 12.04 -11.75
N SER A 269 -3.84 11.84 -12.25
CA SER A 269 -2.62 12.22 -11.53
C SER A 269 -2.31 13.71 -11.55
N GLU A 270 -2.75 14.45 -12.57
CA GLU A 270 -2.68 15.91 -12.59
C GLU A 270 -3.57 16.51 -11.50
N LEU A 271 -4.77 15.98 -11.29
CA LEU A 271 -5.66 16.42 -10.21
C LEU A 271 -5.01 16.23 -8.83
N VAL A 272 -4.43 15.06 -8.57
CA VAL A 272 -3.74 14.77 -7.31
C VAL A 272 -2.48 15.61 -7.14
N ALA A 273 -1.69 15.79 -8.20
CA ALA A 273 -0.52 16.67 -8.16
C ALA A 273 -0.93 18.12 -7.87
N SER A 274 -1.96 18.64 -8.52
CA SER A 274 -2.47 19.98 -8.27
C SER A 274 -3.01 20.14 -6.84
N ALA A 275 -3.70 19.14 -6.30
CA ALA A 275 -4.11 19.15 -4.89
C ALA A 275 -2.90 19.27 -3.95
N TYR A 276 -1.84 18.49 -4.18
CA TYR A 276 -0.59 18.61 -3.41
C TYR A 276 0.14 19.93 -3.65
N LYS A 277 0.07 20.53 -4.85
CA LYS A 277 0.58 21.89 -5.08
C LYS A 277 -0.18 22.92 -4.26
N ALA A 278 -1.51 22.86 -4.26
CA ALA A 278 -2.37 23.74 -3.46
C ALA A 278 -2.04 23.65 -1.96
N MET A 279 -1.77 22.43 -1.48
CA MET A 279 -1.33 22.17 -0.11
C MET A 279 0.13 22.57 0.18
N GLY A 280 0.90 23.00 -0.83
CA GLY A 280 2.32 23.37 -0.68
C GLY A 280 3.28 22.18 -0.52
N LEU A 281 2.84 20.97 -0.88
CA LEU A 281 3.55 19.73 -0.58
C LEU A 281 4.49 19.25 -1.68
N ILE A 282 4.36 19.72 -2.92
CA ILE A 282 5.29 19.40 -4.01
C ILE A 282 5.87 20.67 -4.63
N ASN A 283 6.90 20.49 -5.45
CA ASN A 283 7.57 21.59 -6.14
C ASN A 283 6.58 22.40 -7.00
N GLN A 284 6.52 23.71 -6.75
CA GLN A 284 5.60 24.62 -7.41
C GLN A 284 5.99 24.93 -8.87
N ASP A 285 7.25 24.76 -9.24
CA ASP A 285 7.77 25.03 -10.58
C ASP A 285 7.49 23.90 -11.56
N ILE A 286 7.18 22.70 -11.06
CA ILE A 286 6.85 21.54 -11.89
C ILE A 286 5.34 21.60 -12.20
N PRO A 287 4.92 21.56 -13.48
CA PRO A 287 3.50 21.56 -13.83
C PRO A 287 2.84 20.26 -13.36
N ALA A 288 1.60 20.35 -12.88
CA ALA A 288 0.85 19.19 -12.37
C ALA A 288 0.69 18.08 -13.44
N SER A 289 0.60 18.49 -14.71
CA SER A 289 0.52 17.59 -15.88
C SER A 289 1.80 16.78 -16.14
N ALA A 290 2.91 17.09 -15.48
CA ALA A 290 4.14 16.29 -15.57
C ALA A 290 4.11 15.03 -14.71
N TYR A 291 3.15 14.91 -13.79
CA TYR A 291 3.05 13.78 -12.88
C TYR A 291 2.11 12.70 -13.41
N TRP A 292 2.58 11.46 -13.38
CA TRP A 292 1.85 10.26 -13.75
C TRP A 292 1.45 9.43 -12.53
N PRO A 293 0.46 8.52 -12.62
CA PRO A 293 0.06 7.68 -11.48
C PRO A 293 1.23 6.90 -10.87
N GLY A 294 2.21 6.50 -11.69
CA GLY A 294 3.42 5.80 -11.24
C GLY A 294 4.36 6.64 -10.38
N ASP A 295 4.36 7.97 -10.52
CA ASP A 295 5.20 8.87 -9.72
C ASP A 295 4.75 8.89 -8.26
N PHE A 296 3.46 8.63 -8.02
CA PHE A 296 2.88 8.45 -6.70
C PHE A 296 3.09 7.05 -6.13
N SER A 297 3.87 6.17 -6.77
CA SER A 297 4.21 4.83 -6.25
C SER A 297 5.45 4.84 -5.35
N CYS A 298 5.63 3.76 -4.59
CA CYS A 298 6.83 3.55 -3.78
C CYS A 298 8.10 3.34 -4.63
N ASP A 299 7.97 3.01 -5.92
CA ASP A 299 9.13 2.81 -6.81
C ASP A 299 9.80 4.14 -7.21
N LYS A 300 9.03 5.24 -7.22
CA LYS A 300 9.50 6.56 -7.65
C LYS A 300 9.84 7.50 -6.50
N ASN A 301 9.25 7.29 -5.31
CA ASN A 301 9.41 8.14 -4.13
C ASN A 301 9.25 9.63 -4.47
N LEU A 302 8.01 10.04 -4.71
CA LEU A 302 7.67 11.45 -4.90
C LEU A 302 8.29 12.32 -3.80
N ASP A 303 9.09 13.31 -4.21
CA ASP A 303 9.70 14.28 -3.29
C ASP A 303 8.62 15.25 -2.78
N LEU A 304 8.27 15.08 -1.51
CA LEU A 304 7.31 15.92 -0.80
C LEU A 304 8.06 16.86 0.16
N ILE A 305 7.59 18.10 0.26
CA ILE A 305 8.12 19.14 1.13
C ILE A 305 7.52 18.96 2.53
N GLY A 306 8.35 18.61 3.52
CA GLY A 306 7.91 18.47 4.91
C GLY A 306 6.93 17.31 5.17
N ALA A 307 6.78 16.40 4.21
CA ALA A 307 5.84 15.29 4.27
C ALA A 307 6.41 14.02 3.65
N MET A 308 5.75 12.89 3.85
CA MET A 308 6.09 11.62 3.21
C MET A 308 4.82 10.83 2.91
N LEU A 309 4.80 10.10 1.79
CA LEU A 309 3.79 9.07 1.56
C LEU A 309 4.24 7.73 2.14
N SER A 310 3.38 7.09 2.93
CA SER A 310 3.62 5.77 3.50
C SER A 310 3.78 4.69 2.41
N ARG A 311 4.10 3.46 2.81
CA ARG A 311 4.18 2.33 1.86
C ARG A 311 2.82 2.03 1.22
N GLU A 312 2.85 1.29 0.12
CA GLU A 312 1.65 0.76 -0.52
C GLU A 312 1.07 -0.39 0.32
N ILE A 313 -0.15 -0.21 0.80
CA ILE A 313 -0.93 -1.22 1.53
C ILE A 313 -2.14 -1.59 0.66
N LEU A 314 -2.29 -2.87 0.34
CA LEU A 314 -3.43 -3.35 -0.45
C LEU A 314 -4.70 -3.36 0.41
N ILE A 315 -5.74 -2.65 -0.03
CA ILE A 315 -7.07 -2.80 0.55
C ILE A 315 -7.60 -4.17 0.12
N ASP A 316 -7.87 -5.04 1.10
CA ASP A 316 -8.35 -6.39 0.87
C ASP A 316 -9.76 -6.56 1.46
N PHE A 317 -10.76 -6.49 0.59
CA PHE A 317 -12.17 -6.61 0.92
C PHE A 317 -12.56 -7.99 1.49
N ASP A 318 -11.73 -9.03 1.30
CA ASP A 318 -11.98 -10.36 1.87
C ASP A 318 -11.42 -10.52 3.30
N LEU A 319 -10.77 -9.49 3.86
CA LEU A 319 -10.31 -9.50 5.25
C LEU A 319 -11.38 -9.10 6.27
N GLU A 320 -12.57 -8.70 5.80
CA GLU A 320 -13.66 -8.34 6.69
C GLU A 320 -14.08 -9.51 7.59
N PRO A 321 -14.46 -9.26 8.84
CA PRO A 321 -15.21 -10.26 9.61
C PRO A 321 -16.48 -10.57 8.82
N ASN A 322 -16.80 -11.85 8.60
CA ASN A 322 -18.10 -12.25 8.05
C ASN A 322 -19.21 -11.59 8.88
N THR A 323 -19.83 -10.52 8.36
CA THR A 323 -20.98 -9.85 8.99
C THR A 323 -22.29 -10.59 8.71
N ASN A 324 -22.26 -11.67 7.92
CA ASN A 324 -23.42 -12.49 7.57
C ASN A 324 -23.94 -13.42 8.69
N SER A 325 -23.79 -13.07 9.96
CA SER A 325 -24.42 -13.81 11.07
C SER A 325 -25.45 -13.01 11.87
N PHE A 326 -25.81 -11.78 11.46
CA PHE A 326 -26.75 -10.93 12.21
C PHE A 326 -27.96 -10.41 11.42
N LEU A 327 -28.25 -10.98 10.24
CA LEU A 327 -29.48 -10.66 9.48
C LEU A 327 -30.36 -11.88 9.21
N SER A 328 -30.36 -12.85 10.14
CA SER A 328 -31.36 -13.93 10.17
C SER A 328 -31.84 -14.17 11.59
N SER A 329 -32.72 -13.29 12.06
CA SER A 329 -33.66 -13.55 13.16
C SER A 329 -34.79 -12.55 13.08
#